data_AF-A0AAN9RZ68-F1
#
_entry.id   AF-A0AAN9RZ68-F1
#
_cell.length_a   1.000
_cell.length_b   1.000
_cell.length_c   1.000
_cell.angle_alpha   90.00
_cell.angle_beta   90.00
_cell.angle_gamma   90.00
#
_symmetry.space_group_name_H-M   'P 1'
#
loop_
_entity.id
_entity.type
_entity.pdbx_description
1 polymer ?
#
loop_
_entity_poly.entity_id
_entity_poly.type
_entity_poly.pdbx_seq_one_letter_code
_entity_poly.pdbx_strand_id
1 'polypeptide(L)'
;MATPSHAPAKQRRFSFKSSSERIAEIDINAYRCLEKVKAEPSNGSTFFRDCLIEWRELNTAEDFISLYEEIMPYIQTLPLLLLHKESLISKLLSRLHIKARLSLEPILRLLPGIVDSLVYLLQSGGDREPDIIEQIWKNEIPPDDSVSYLLNSAIVVLLNLRSHLLQLATAIVKHCYCCGVKL
;
A
#
# COMPACT_ATOMS: atom_id res chain seq x y z
N MET A 1 51.77 -39.93 12.84
CA MET A 1 50.45 -39.96 12.17
C MET A 1 49.79 -38.61 12.40
N ALA A 2 49.66 -37.77 11.36
CA ALA A 2 48.97 -36.48 11.46
C ALA A 2 47.52 -36.67 11.00
N THR A 3 46.56 -36.37 11.86
CA THR A 3 45.14 -36.33 11.51
C THR A 3 44.86 -35.07 10.67
N PRO A 4 44.16 -35.17 9.53
CA PRO A 4 43.78 -33.99 8.76
C PRO A 4 42.69 -33.23 9.52
N SER A 5 43.01 -32.02 9.97
CA SER A 5 42.03 -31.06 10.49
C SER A 5 41.10 -30.65 9.35
N HIS A 6 39.89 -31.19 9.32
CA HIS A 6 38.83 -30.79 8.38
C HIS A 6 38.26 -29.44 8.84
N ALA A 7 38.92 -28.35 8.42
CA ALA A 7 38.31 -27.03 8.52
C ALA A 7 37.02 -27.05 7.68
N PRO A 8 35.85 -26.63 8.23
CA PRO A 8 34.62 -26.61 7.46
C PRO A 8 34.84 -25.71 6.25
N ALA A 9 34.56 -26.25 5.05
CA ALA A 9 34.67 -25.50 3.82
C ALA A 9 33.86 -24.20 3.98
N LYS A 10 34.55 -23.06 3.83
CA LYS A 10 33.95 -21.72 3.97
C LYS A 10 32.83 -21.57 2.95
N GLN A 11 31.60 -21.84 3.38
CA GLN A 11 30.43 -21.73 2.53
C GLN A 11 30.30 -20.27 2.12
N ARG A 12 30.35 -20.01 0.80
CA ARG A 12 30.28 -18.63 0.29
C ARG A 12 28.91 -18.06 0.65
N ARG A 13 28.88 -17.08 1.55
CA ARG A 13 27.65 -16.39 1.99
C ARG A 13 26.85 -15.82 0.80
N PHE A 14 27.54 -15.43 -0.26
CA PHE A 14 26.93 -14.94 -1.50
C PHE A 14 27.34 -15.85 -2.66
N SER A 15 26.35 -16.49 -3.28
CA SER A 15 26.48 -17.21 -4.53
C SER A 15 25.58 -16.57 -5.57
N PHE A 16 26.03 -16.54 -6.82
CA PHE A 16 25.18 -16.13 -7.93
C PHE A 16 23.97 -17.08 -8.02
N LYS A 17 22.78 -16.51 -8.21
CA LYS A 17 21.55 -17.25 -8.48
C LYS A 17 21.01 -16.82 -9.84
N SER A 18 20.63 -17.78 -10.66
CA SER A 18 19.97 -17.51 -11.93
C SER A 18 18.61 -16.86 -11.71
N SER A 19 18.07 -16.16 -12.72
CA SER A 19 16.73 -15.57 -12.62
C SER A 19 15.66 -16.63 -12.31
N SER A 20 15.79 -17.85 -12.86
CA SER A 20 14.89 -18.97 -12.59
C SER A 20 14.96 -19.44 -11.13
N GLU A 21 16.17 -19.57 -10.58
CA GLU A 21 16.36 -19.91 -9.17
C GLU A 21 15.79 -18.83 -8.25
N ARG A 22 16.02 -17.55 -8.58
CA ARG A 22 15.48 -16.43 -7.81
C ARG A 22 13.97 -16.39 -7.80
N ILE A 23 13.30 -16.74 -8.91
CA ILE A 23 11.84 -16.81 -9.01
C ILE A 23 11.30 -18.01 -8.22
N ALA A 24 11.95 -19.17 -8.34
CA ALA A 24 11.55 -20.38 -7.62
C ALA A 24 11.62 -20.24 -6.09
N GLU A 25 12.45 -19.31 -5.60
CA GLU A 25 12.57 -18.98 -4.18
C GLU A 25 11.57 -17.94 -3.67
N ILE A 26 10.78 -17.29 -4.55
CA ILE A 26 9.77 -16.32 -4.14
C ILE A 26 8.59 -17.05 -3.49
N ASP A 27 8.58 -17.11 -2.16
CA ASP A 27 7.41 -17.55 -1.36
C ASP A 27 6.43 -16.38 -1.17
N ILE A 28 5.37 -16.32 -1.98
CA ILE A 28 4.30 -15.33 -1.84
C ILE A 28 3.37 -15.77 -0.71
N ASN A 29 3.74 -15.44 0.52
CA ASN A 29 2.86 -15.60 1.67
C ASN A 29 2.22 -14.26 2.06
N ALA A 30 1.00 -14.01 1.56
CA ALA A 30 0.24 -12.79 1.85
C ALA A 30 0.02 -12.56 3.36
N TYR A 31 -0.06 -13.63 4.15
CA TYR A 31 -0.21 -13.53 5.62
C TYR A 31 1.07 -13.07 6.32
N ARG A 32 2.24 -13.23 5.70
CA ARG A 32 3.52 -12.75 6.22
C ARG A 32 3.77 -11.26 5.89
N CYS A 33 3.13 -10.74 4.85
CA CYS A 33 3.15 -9.32 4.47
C CYS A 33 2.20 -8.45 5.30
N LEU A 34 1.31 -9.06 6.08
CA LEU A 34 0.66 -8.41 7.22
C LEU A 34 1.70 -8.24 8.33
N GLU A 35 2.70 -7.39 8.11
CA GLU A 35 3.38 -6.77 9.25
C GLU A 35 2.30 -6.22 10.18
N LYS A 36 2.55 -6.26 11.49
CA LYS A 36 1.61 -5.80 12.52
C LYS A 36 1.15 -4.38 12.15
N VAL A 37 -0.02 -4.29 11.53
CA VAL A 37 -0.69 -3.01 11.27
C VAL A 37 -0.78 -2.35 12.64
N LYS A 38 -0.24 -1.13 12.76
CA LYS A 38 -0.33 -0.39 14.01
C LYS A 38 -1.80 -0.35 14.41
N ALA A 39 -2.12 -0.59 15.68
CA ALA A 39 -3.50 -0.58 16.13
C ALA A 39 -4.14 0.82 15.97
N GLU A 40 -3.33 1.87 16.10
CA GLU A 40 -3.70 3.27 15.92
C GLU A 40 -2.56 4.03 15.22
N PRO A 41 -2.87 5.12 14.48
CA PRO A 41 -1.84 5.99 13.91
C PRO A 41 -1.17 6.83 15.01
N SER A 42 -0.05 7.46 14.68
CA SER A 42 0.60 8.44 15.58
C SER A 42 -0.35 9.60 15.88
N ASN A 43 -0.25 10.18 17.08
CA ASN A 43 -1.14 11.26 17.54
C ASN A 43 -1.29 12.38 16.49
N GLY A 44 -2.52 12.62 16.04
CA GLY A 44 -2.84 13.65 15.04
C GLY A 44 -2.39 13.33 13.61
N SER A 45 -2.01 12.08 13.32
CA SER A 45 -1.60 11.59 12.00
C SER A 45 -2.58 10.53 11.47
N THR A 46 -2.30 9.98 10.29
CA THR A 46 -3.06 8.90 9.66
C THR A 46 -2.16 7.72 9.37
N PHE A 47 -2.74 6.51 9.23
CA PHE A 47 -1.97 5.31 8.85
C PHE A 47 -1.19 5.53 7.55
N PHE A 48 -1.83 6.18 6.58
CA PHE A 48 -1.19 6.52 5.31
C PHE A 48 -0.03 7.51 5.49
N ARG A 49 -0.23 8.58 6.28
CA ARG A 49 0.79 9.62 6.48
C ARG A 49 2.00 9.07 7.24
N ASP A 50 1.77 8.25 8.25
CA ASP A 50 2.84 7.57 8.99
C ASP A 50 3.67 6.66 8.07
N CYS A 51 2.98 5.84 7.26
CA CYS A 51 3.63 4.97 6.28
C CYS A 51 4.42 5.80 5.24
N LEU A 52 3.87 6.92 4.78
CA LEU A 52 4.55 7.80 3.83
C LEU A 52 5.82 8.43 4.39
N ILE A 53 5.78 8.89 5.64
CA ILE A 53 6.95 9.49 6.30
C ILE A 53 8.04 8.42 6.50
N GLU A 54 7.66 7.23 6.95
CA GLU A 54 8.59 6.10 7.11
C GLU A 54 9.29 5.76 5.79
N TRP A 55 8.54 5.64 4.70
CA TRP A 55 9.14 5.39 3.39
C TRP A 55 9.93 6.58 2.84
N ARG A 56 9.62 7.81 3.23
CA ARG A 56 10.43 8.98 2.89
C ARG A 56 11.81 8.93 3.52
N GLU A 57 11.92 8.40 4.74
CA GLU A 57 13.19 8.21 5.44
C GLU A 57 14.01 7.06 4.82
N LEU A 58 13.34 6.01 4.34
CA LEU A 58 13.99 4.80 3.80
C LEU A 58 14.30 4.88 2.31
N ASN A 59 13.61 5.73 1.54
CA ASN A 59 13.68 5.76 0.09
C ASN A 59 14.20 7.10 -0.46
N THR A 60 15.19 7.05 -1.35
CA THR A 60 15.79 8.23 -1.99
C THR A 60 15.58 8.27 -3.50
N ALA A 61 14.68 7.45 -4.04
CA ALA A 61 14.42 7.40 -5.47
C ALA A 61 13.62 8.64 -5.92
N GLU A 62 14.04 9.25 -7.02
CA GLU A 62 13.45 10.48 -7.55
C GLU A 62 11.94 10.38 -7.74
N ASP A 63 11.46 9.31 -8.38
CA ASP A 63 10.03 9.09 -8.61
C ASP A 63 9.22 9.04 -7.30
N PHE A 64 9.80 8.49 -6.23
CA PHE A 64 9.13 8.45 -4.92
C PHE A 64 9.15 9.83 -4.26
N ILE A 65 10.24 10.58 -4.37
CA ILE A 65 10.36 11.93 -3.83
C ILE A 65 9.33 12.86 -4.50
N SER A 66 9.23 12.83 -5.83
CA SER A 66 8.25 13.63 -6.57
C SER A 66 6.82 13.26 -6.18
N LEU A 67 6.52 11.96 -6.02
CA LEU A 67 5.21 11.51 -5.55
C LEU A 67 4.93 12.03 -4.13
N TYR A 68 5.90 11.91 -3.21
CA TYR A 68 5.79 12.40 -1.83
C TYR A 68 5.41 13.89 -1.81
N GLU A 69 6.15 14.72 -2.54
CA GLU A 69 5.91 16.17 -2.62
C GLU A 69 4.53 16.48 -3.21
N GLU A 70 4.10 15.69 -4.20
CA GLU A 70 2.82 15.86 -4.88
C GLU A 70 1.62 15.49 -3.98
N ILE A 71 1.74 14.48 -3.12
CA ILE A 71 0.60 13.98 -2.32
C ILE A 71 0.55 14.55 -0.90
N MET A 72 1.68 15.01 -0.34
CA MET A 72 1.78 15.49 1.04
C MET A 72 0.71 16.54 1.43
N PRO A 73 0.33 17.51 0.57
CA PRO A 73 -0.70 18.49 0.90
C PRO A 73 -2.09 17.88 1.18
N TYR A 74 -2.38 16.72 0.59
CA TYR A 74 -3.72 16.12 0.60
C TYR A 74 -3.91 15.07 1.70
N ILE A 75 -2.88 14.80 2.50
CA ILE A 75 -2.88 13.69 3.46
C ILE A 75 -2.58 14.12 4.89
N GLN A 76 -2.58 15.43 5.15
CA GLN A 76 -2.23 15.99 6.45
C GLN A 76 -3.18 15.51 7.55
N THR A 77 -4.44 15.29 7.20
CA THR A 77 -5.50 14.84 8.10
C THR A 77 -6.30 13.72 7.43
N LEU A 78 -6.98 12.91 8.26
CA LEU A 78 -7.89 11.87 7.79
C LEU A 78 -8.97 12.40 6.82
N PRO A 79 -9.69 13.49 7.11
CA PRO A 79 -10.68 14.04 6.17
C PRO A 79 -10.11 14.44 4.82
N LEU A 80 -8.95 15.11 4.77
CA LEU A 80 -8.31 15.48 3.50
C LEU A 80 -7.94 14.24 2.68
N LEU A 81 -7.38 13.23 3.35
CA LEU A 81 -7.02 11.97 2.71
C LEU A 81 -8.24 11.29 2.07
N LEU A 82 -9.35 11.25 2.80
CA LEU A 82 -10.59 10.59 2.35
C LEU A 82 -11.29 11.35 1.23
N LEU A 83 -11.26 12.69 1.29
CA LEU A 83 -11.78 13.56 0.24
C LEU A 83 -11.02 13.36 -1.08
N HIS A 84 -9.70 13.20 -1.01
CA HIS A 84 -8.83 13.08 -2.18
C HIS A 84 -8.47 11.63 -2.56
N LYS A 85 -9.08 10.62 -1.92
CA LYS A 85 -8.71 9.20 -2.05
C LYS A 85 -8.59 8.71 -3.50
N GLU A 86 -9.52 9.07 -4.37
CA GLU A 86 -9.50 8.65 -5.78
C GLU A 86 -8.34 9.28 -6.56
N SER A 87 -8.08 10.58 -6.30
CA SER A 87 -6.94 11.28 -6.90
C SER A 87 -5.62 10.71 -6.40
N LEU A 88 -5.51 10.42 -5.09
CA LEU A 88 -4.35 9.80 -4.49
C LEU A 88 -4.06 8.43 -5.11
N ILE A 89 -5.08 7.59 -5.26
CA ILE A 89 -4.92 6.25 -5.85
C ILE A 89 -4.51 6.36 -7.32
N SER A 90 -5.12 7.26 -8.09
CA SER A 90 -4.71 7.53 -9.47
C SER A 90 -3.24 7.95 -9.57
N LYS A 91 -2.77 8.83 -8.68
CA LYS A 91 -1.37 9.26 -8.60
C LYS A 91 -0.43 8.11 -8.20
N LEU A 92 -0.83 7.25 -7.27
CA LEU A 92 -0.04 6.07 -6.89
C LEU A 92 0.10 5.10 -8.07
N LEU A 93 -1.01 4.82 -8.78
CA LEU A 93 -1.03 3.91 -9.92
C LEU A 93 -0.23 4.46 -11.12
N SER A 94 -0.23 5.77 -11.35
CA SER A 94 0.51 6.38 -12.47
C SER A 94 2.03 6.23 -12.33
N ARG A 95 2.53 6.01 -11.11
CA ARG A 95 3.96 5.80 -10.80
C ARG A 95 4.38 4.32 -10.82
N LEU A 96 3.46 3.39 -11.06
CA LEU A 96 3.76 1.97 -11.18
C LEU A 96 4.32 1.62 -12.57
N HIS A 97 5.57 1.99 -12.82
CA HIS A 97 6.26 1.67 -14.07
C HIS A 97 7.69 1.13 -13.86
N ILE A 98 8.18 0.34 -14.81
CA ILE A 98 9.49 -0.35 -14.75
C ILE A 98 10.65 0.62 -14.49
N LYS A 99 10.60 1.84 -15.03
CA LYS A 99 11.65 2.85 -14.84
C LYS A 99 11.78 3.33 -13.37
N ALA A 100 10.71 3.17 -12.57
CA ALA A 100 10.64 3.58 -11.16
C ALA A 100 10.83 2.38 -10.22
N ARG A 101 11.60 1.35 -10.62
CA ARG A 101 11.70 0.10 -9.85
C ARG A 101 12.06 0.29 -8.38
N LEU A 102 12.89 1.29 -8.07
CA LEU A 102 13.30 1.61 -6.69
C LEU A 102 12.19 2.27 -5.86
N SER A 103 11.15 2.78 -6.50
CA SER A 103 9.98 3.40 -5.88
C SER A 103 8.78 2.45 -5.82
N LEU A 104 8.81 1.29 -6.49
CA LEU A 104 7.67 0.39 -6.54
C LEU A 104 7.30 -0.14 -5.16
N GLU A 105 8.27 -0.62 -4.39
CA GLU A 105 8.04 -1.15 -3.04
C GLU A 105 7.34 -0.14 -2.12
N PRO A 106 7.85 1.10 -1.95
CA PRO A 106 7.17 2.07 -1.08
C PRO A 106 5.79 2.44 -1.63
N ILE A 107 5.62 2.61 -2.95
CA ILE A 107 4.31 2.93 -3.54
C ILE A 107 3.29 1.83 -3.25
N LEU A 108 3.68 0.56 -3.37
CA LEU A 108 2.80 -0.57 -3.08
C LEU A 108 2.45 -0.66 -1.59
N ARG A 109 3.37 -0.28 -0.70
CA ARG A 109 3.17 -0.28 0.76
C ARG A 109 2.28 0.86 1.26
N LEU A 110 2.06 1.91 0.47
CA LEU A 110 1.14 3.01 0.81
C LEU A 110 -0.34 2.65 0.61
N LEU A 111 -0.65 1.73 -0.30
CA LEU A 111 -2.02 1.39 -0.66
C LEU A 111 -2.83 0.81 0.51
N PRO A 112 -2.30 -0.12 1.33
CA PRO A 112 -2.98 -0.57 2.55
C PRO A 112 -3.31 0.58 3.50
N GLY A 113 -2.46 1.61 3.58
CA GLY A 113 -2.69 2.76 4.47
C GLY A 113 -3.98 3.53 4.16
N ILE A 114 -4.45 3.54 2.90
CA ILE A 114 -5.75 4.13 2.54
C ILE A 114 -6.90 3.26 3.06
N VAL A 115 -6.76 1.95 2.93
CA VAL A 115 -7.73 0.96 3.43
C VAL A 115 -7.83 1.03 4.93
N ASP A 116 -6.71 1.02 5.62
CA ASP A 116 -6.66 1.06 7.08
C ASP A 116 -7.25 2.38 7.61
N SER A 117 -7.03 3.49 6.89
CA SER A 117 -7.65 4.78 7.21
C SER A 117 -9.18 4.77 7.03
N LEU A 118 -9.69 4.10 5.99
CA LEU A 118 -11.13 3.90 5.77
C LEU A 118 -11.74 2.99 6.84
N VAL A 119 -11.07 1.89 7.16
CA VAL A 119 -11.50 0.94 8.21
C VAL A 119 -11.55 1.64 9.57
N TYR A 120 -10.52 2.43 9.89
CA TYR A 120 -10.47 3.21 11.13
C TYR A 120 -11.61 4.23 11.21
N LEU A 121 -11.94 4.93 10.12
CA LEU A 121 -13.10 5.81 10.07
C LEU A 121 -14.42 5.05 10.32
N LEU A 122 -14.61 3.89 9.70
CA LEU A 122 -15.82 3.09 9.89
C LEU A 122 -15.94 2.54 11.31
N GLN A 123 -14.82 2.26 11.98
CA GLN A 123 -14.80 1.72 13.34
C GLN A 123 -14.89 2.80 14.43
N SER A 124 -14.34 4.00 14.20
CA SER A 124 -14.15 5.01 15.24
C SER A 124 -14.63 6.42 14.88
N GLY A 125 -14.99 6.66 13.62
CA GLY A 125 -15.36 7.98 13.10
C GLY A 125 -16.75 8.44 13.54
N GLY A 126 -17.66 7.50 13.85
CA GLY A 126 -19.01 7.83 14.33
C GLY A 126 -19.03 8.59 15.66
N ASP A 127 -18.04 8.34 16.53
CA ASP A 127 -17.91 8.99 17.84
C ASP A 127 -16.94 10.18 17.83
N ARG A 128 -15.94 10.18 16.94
CA ARG A 128 -14.84 11.16 16.96
C ARG A 128 -15.00 12.28 15.93
N GLU A 129 -15.58 11.98 14.76
CA GLU A 129 -15.53 12.83 13.56
C GLU A 129 -16.83 12.74 12.71
N PRO A 130 -18.01 13.01 13.29
CA PRO A 130 -19.30 12.80 12.61
C PRO A 130 -19.50 13.72 11.40
N ASP A 131 -19.00 14.95 11.44
CA ASP A 131 -19.13 15.92 10.34
C ASP A 131 -18.37 15.47 9.08
N ILE A 132 -17.30 14.70 9.25
CA ILE A 132 -16.45 14.20 8.16
C ILE A 132 -17.13 13.04 7.47
N ILE A 133 -17.71 12.15 8.28
CA ILE A 133 -18.60 11.10 7.78
C ILE A 133 -19.74 11.74 6.99
N GLU A 134 -20.37 12.79 7.54
CA GLU A 134 -21.47 13.49 6.88
C GLU A 134 -21.04 14.19 5.58
N GLN A 135 -19.82 14.74 5.48
CA GLN A 135 -19.33 15.36 4.24
C GLN A 135 -18.93 14.34 3.16
N ILE A 136 -18.27 13.24 3.53
CA ILE A 136 -17.97 12.13 2.61
C ILE A 136 -19.29 11.57 2.08
N TRP A 137 -20.25 11.38 2.98
CA TRP A 137 -21.59 10.94 2.64
C TRP A 137 -22.31 11.97 1.78
N LYS A 138 -22.35 13.26 2.11
CA LYS A 138 -23.02 14.29 1.28
C LYS A 138 -22.45 14.41 -0.14
N ASN A 139 -21.15 14.17 -0.33
CA ASN A 139 -20.52 14.21 -1.65
C ASN A 139 -20.73 12.92 -2.47
N GLU A 140 -20.98 11.78 -1.82
CA GLU A 140 -21.15 10.47 -2.47
C GLU A 140 -22.60 9.93 -2.43
N ILE A 141 -23.52 10.54 -1.67
CA ILE A 141 -24.88 10.06 -1.39
C ILE A 141 -25.93 11.03 -1.96
N PRO A 142 -26.83 10.59 -2.87
CA PRO A 142 -28.05 11.32 -3.22
C PRO A 142 -29.05 11.33 -2.04
N PRO A 143 -29.96 12.32 -1.94
CA PRO A 143 -30.69 12.67 -0.72
C PRO A 143 -31.83 11.70 -0.34
N ASP A 144 -31.54 10.41 -0.12
CA ASP A 144 -32.54 9.43 0.35
C ASP A 144 -32.05 8.64 1.58
N ASP A 145 -32.83 8.70 2.66
CA ASP A 145 -32.46 8.39 4.07
C ASP A 145 -32.57 6.91 4.45
N SER A 146 -32.42 5.97 3.51
CA SER A 146 -32.61 4.55 3.84
C SER A 146 -31.31 3.86 4.27
N VAL A 147 -31.34 3.15 5.41
CA VAL A 147 -30.25 2.30 5.95
C VAL A 147 -29.69 1.31 4.92
N SER A 148 -30.53 0.90 3.96
CA SER A 148 -30.14 0.06 2.81
C SER A 148 -29.10 0.73 1.91
N TYR A 149 -29.09 2.06 1.81
CA TYR A 149 -28.11 2.83 1.04
C TYR A 149 -26.78 2.99 1.79
N LEU A 150 -26.76 3.13 3.12
CA LEU A 150 -25.50 3.11 3.89
C LEU A 150 -24.77 1.76 3.73
N LEU A 151 -25.52 0.65 3.74
CA LEU A 151 -24.98 -0.67 3.43
C LEU A 151 -24.49 -0.76 1.98
N ASN A 152 -25.24 -0.22 1.02
CA ASN A 152 -24.80 -0.17 -0.38
C ASN A 152 -23.55 0.71 -0.58
N SER A 153 -23.41 1.82 0.15
CA SER A 153 -22.23 2.69 0.10
C SER A 153 -21.01 2.02 0.74
N ALA A 154 -21.18 1.32 1.87
CA ALA A 154 -20.12 0.47 2.43
C ALA A 154 -19.71 -0.63 1.43
N ILE A 155 -20.69 -1.23 0.72
CA ILE A 155 -20.44 -2.17 -0.36
C ILE A 155 -19.71 -1.49 -1.53
N VAL A 156 -20.08 -0.28 -1.94
CA VAL A 156 -19.41 0.47 -3.02
C VAL A 156 -17.97 0.80 -2.64
N VAL A 157 -17.69 1.21 -1.40
CA VAL A 157 -16.32 1.43 -0.90
C VAL A 157 -15.53 0.13 -0.92
N LEU A 158 -16.12 -0.99 -0.47
CA LEU A 158 -15.49 -2.32 -0.52
C LEU A 158 -15.29 -2.81 -1.96
N LEU A 159 -16.21 -2.51 -2.89
CA LEU A 159 -16.13 -2.86 -4.31
C LEU A 159 -15.11 -2.00 -5.06
N ASN A 160 -15.04 -0.69 -4.76
CA ASN A 160 -14.00 0.19 -5.30
C ASN A 160 -12.63 -0.23 -4.80
N LEU A 161 -12.52 -0.58 -3.51
CA LEU A 161 -11.29 -1.14 -2.99
C LEU A 161 -10.90 -2.44 -3.72
N ARG A 162 -11.87 -3.34 -3.95
CA ARG A 162 -11.65 -4.56 -4.75
C ARG A 162 -11.21 -4.24 -6.17
N SER A 163 -11.82 -3.24 -6.83
CA SER A 163 -11.48 -2.79 -8.18
C SER A 163 -10.03 -2.29 -8.25
N HIS A 164 -9.64 -1.44 -7.30
CA HIS A 164 -8.30 -0.87 -7.22
C HIS A 164 -7.25 -1.93 -6.88
N LEU A 165 -7.58 -2.90 -6.02
CA LEU A 165 -6.76 -4.10 -5.78
C LEU A 165 -6.62 -4.96 -7.06
N LEU A 166 -7.68 -5.09 -7.86
CA LEU A 166 -7.63 -5.81 -9.14
C LEU A 166 -6.76 -5.08 -10.17
N GLN A 167 -6.86 -3.76 -10.25
CA GLN A 167 -6.02 -2.93 -11.11
C GLN A 167 -4.56 -3.03 -10.68
N LEU A 168 -4.29 -3.03 -9.37
CA LEU A 168 -2.96 -3.22 -8.81
C LEU A 168 -2.39 -4.60 -9.16
N ALA A 169 -3.16 -5.66 -8.91
CA ALA A 169 -2.76 -7.02 -9.25
C ALA A 169 -2.49 -7.15 -10.76
N THR A 170 -3.33 -6.55 -11.59
CA THR A 170 -3.15 -6.51 -13.05
C THR A 170 -1.88 -5.74 -13.44
N ALA A 171 -1.60 -4.60 -12.79
CA ALA A 171 -0.40 -3.80 -13.03
C ALA A 171 0.87 -4.56 -12.61
N ILE A 172 0.85 -5.24 -11.46
CA ILE A 172 1.94 -6.09 -10.97
C ILE A 172 2.16 -7.27 -11.93
N VAL A 173 1.10 -7.98 -12.32
CA VAL A 173 1.18 -9.10 -13.28
C VAL A 173 1.76 -8.62 -14.62
N LYS A 174 1.25 -7.51 -15.16
CA LYS A 174 1.76 -6.90 -16.38
C LYS A 174 3.23 -6.50 -16.24
N HIS A 175 3.64 -5.95 -15.10
CA HIS A 175 5.03 -5.63 -14.80
C HIS A 175 5.91 -6.89 -14.76
N CYS A 176 5.47 -7.97 -14.10
CA CYS A 176 6.17 -9.26 -14.08
C CYS A 176 6.36 -9.84 -15.50
N TYR A 177 5.30 -9.85 -16.32
CA TYR A 177 5.38 -10.31 -17.71
C TYR A 177 6.33 -9.45 -18.56
N CYS A 178 6.28 -8.12 -18.43
CA CYS A 178 7.19 -7.21 -19.15
C CYS A 178 8.66 -7.34 -18.72
N CYS A 179 8.94 -7.79 -17.49
CA CYS A 179 10.29 -8.11 -17.01
C CYS A 179 10.76 -9.53 -17.36
N GLY A 180 9.99 -10.30 -18.15
CA GLY A 180 10.32 -11.68 -18.50
C GLY A 180 10.21 -12.67 -17.34
N VAL A 181 9.53 -12.27 -16.26
CA VAL A 181 9.21 -13.15 -15.13
C VAL A 181 7.97 -13.95 -15.52
N LYS A 182 8.13 -15.25 -15.80
CA LYS A 182 6.99 -16.17 -15.86
C LYS A 182 6.46 -16.33 -14.44
N LEU A 183 5.25 -15.85 -14.20
CA LEU A 183 4.46 -16.17 -13.01
C LEU A 183 4.01 -17.63 -13.07
#